data_AF-A0A968XNR8-F1
#
_entry.id   AF-A0A968XNR8-F1
#
_cell.length_a   1.000
_cell.length_b   1.000
_cell.length_c   1.000
_cell.angle_alpha   90.00
_cell.angle_beta   90.00
_cell.angle_gamma   90.00
#
_symmetry.space_group_name_H-M   'P 1'
#
loop_
_entity.id
_entity.type
_entity.pdbx_description
1 polymer ?
#
loop_
_entity_poly.entity_id
_entity_poly.type
_entity_poly.pdbx_seq_one_letter_code
_entity_poly.pdbx_strand_id
1 'polypeptide(L)'
;MSFDRADAWVRIIETNEDGRILQAARAAIEGGFVERSFDRLIHRDSKYAYEAFVLLSLIVKSGEVERLIEAVKNHRDKRVSSAILHVFKISKDANALAVLYNLIENNNLPLDLKVEIDKTISEMNLVAV
;
A
#
# COMPACT_ATOMS: atom_id res chain seq x y z
N MET A 1 4.19 -27.98 5.33
CA MET A 1 5.29 -27.07 4.94
C MET A 1 4.65 -25.84 4.32
N SER A 2 4.27 -24.86 5.14
CA SER A 2 3.59 -23.64 4.68
C SER A 2 4.65 -22.68 4.18
N PHE A 3 4.79 -22.52 2.87
CA PHE A 3 5.53 -21.40 2.29
C PHE A 3 4.95 -20.10 2.85
N ASP A 4 5.72 -19.35 3.65
CA ASP A 4 5.26 -18.06 4.13
C ASP A 4 5.40 -17.05 2.98
N ARG A 5 4.28 -16.73 2.35
CA ARG A 5 4.25 -15.76 1.25
C ARG A 5 4.75 -14.39 1.72
N ALA A 6 4.54 -14.03 2.98
CA ALA A 6 5.04 -12.79 3.53
C ALA A 6 6.57 -12.75 3.46
N ASP A 7 7.25 -13.81 3.91
CA ASP A 7 8.73 -13.90 3.84
C ASP A 7 9.25 -13.81 2.40
N ALA A 8 8.54 -14.40 1.44
CA ALA A 8 8.91 -14.30 0.03
C ALA A 8 8.83 -12.86 -0.49
N TRP A 9 7.76 -12.13 -0.14
CA TRP A 9 7.62 -10.72 -0.51
C TRP A 9 8.66 -9.84 0.18
N VAL A 10 8.93 -10.07 1.47
CA VAL A 10 9.99 -9.36 2.20
C VAL A 10 11.33 -9.51 1.50
N ARG A 11 11.73 -10.75 1.15
CA ARG A 11 13.00 -11.00 0.47
C ARG A 11 13.12 -10.27 -0.87
N ILE A 12 12.01 -10.14 -1.61
CA ILE A 12 12.00 -9.38 -2.87
C ILE A 12 12.17 -7.87 -2.60
N ILE A 13 11.50 -7.33 -1.58
CA ILE A 13 11.66 -5.93 -1.17
C ILE A 13 13.10 -5.64 -0.75
N GLU A 14 13.74 -6.59 -0.05
CA GLU A 14 15.10 -6.48 0.49
C GLU A 14 16.20 -6.60 -0.57
N THR A 15 15.92 -7.14 -1.77
CA THR A 15 16.93 -7.14 -2.84
C THR A 15 17.31 -5.73 -3.28
N ASN A 16 16.39 -4.76 -3.12
CA ASN A 16 16.50 -3.40 -3.66
C ASN A 16 16.82 -3.37 -5.16
N GLU A 17 16.44 -4.42 -5.90
CA GLU A 17 16.52 -4.48 -7.35
C GLU A 17 15.18 -4.05 -7.95
N ASP A 18 15.08 -2.80 -8.40
CA ASP A 18 13.84 -2.20 -8.90
C ASP A 18 13.14 -3.06 -9.96
N GLY A 19 13.91 -3.69 -10.86
CA GLY A 19 13.37 -4.59 -11.88
C GLY A 19 12.67 -5.83 -11.30
N ARG A 20 13.22 -6.43 -10.24
CA ARG A 20 12.60 -7.60 -9.57
C ARG A 20 11.38 -7.19 -8.77
N ILE A 21 11.45 -6.05 -8.07
CA ILE A 21 10.33 -5.48 -7.31
C ILE A 21 9.16 -5.21 -8.27
N LEU A 22 9.43 -4.54 -9.39
CA LEU A 22 8.43 -4.24 -10.41
C LEU A 22 7.82 -5.50 -11.03
N GLN A 23 8.64 -6.48 -11.40
CA GLN A 23 8.16 -7.74 -11.98
C GLN A 23 7.26 -8.50 -11.00
N ALA A 24 7.66 -8.59 -9.73
CA ALA A 24 6.87 -9.26 -8.71
C ALA A 24 5.55 -8.53 -8.42
N ALA A 25 5.57 -7.20 -8.38
CA ALA A 25 4.37 -6.40 -8.20
C ALA A 25 3.37 -6.61 -9.34
N ARG A 26 3.82 -6.58 -10.59
CA ARG A 26 2.96 -6.83 -11.76
C ARG A 26 2.37 -8.22 -11.76
N ALA A 27 3.18 -9.24 -11.46
CA ALA A 27 2.69 -10.61 -11.34
C ALA A 27 1.63 -10.75 -10.21
N ALA A 28 1.80 -10.01 -9.10
CA ALA A 28 0.84 -10.01 -8.01
C ALA A 28 -0.48 -9.32 -8.39
N ILE A 29 -0.41 -8.22 -9.13
CA ILE A 29 -1.58 -7.49 -9.67
C ILE A 29 -2.31 -8.37 -10.69
N GLU A 30 -1.61 -8.91 -11.68
CA GLU A 30 -2.19 -9.79 -12.71
C GLU A 30 -2.80 -11.06 -12.12
N GLY A 31 -2.17 -11.60 -11.06
CA GLY A 31 -2.70 -12.72 -10.30
C GLY A 31 -3.90 -12.37 -9.39
N GLY A 32 -4.32 -11.10 -9.33
CA GLY A 32 -5.41 -10.63 -8.47
C GLY A 32 -5.14 -10.80 -6.98
N PHE A 33 -3.87 -10.81 -6.56
CA PHE A 33 -3.50 -10.95 -5.16
C PHE A 33 -3.66 -9.64 -4.38
N VAL A 34 -3.57 -8.50 -5.07
CA VAL A 34 -3.66 -7.16 -4.48
C VAL A 34 -5.06 -6.91 -3.92
N GLU A 35 -6.10 -7.09 -4.74
CA GLU A 35 -7.49 -6.85 -4.35
C GLU A 35 -7.93 -7.81 -3.23
N ARG A 36 -7.48 -9.06 -3.30
CA ARG A 36 -7.71 -10.07 -2.25
C ARG A 36 -7.02 -9.74 -0.92
N SER A 37 -6.05 -8.83 -0.94
CA SER A 37 -5.30 -8.43 0.25
C SER A 37 -5.90 -7.22 0.98
N PHE A 38 -6.78 -6.45 0.32
CA PHE A 38 -7.39 -5.27 0.94
C PHE A 38 -8.18 -5.61 2.21
N ASP A 39 -9.14 -6.54 2.13
CA ASP A 39 -9.90 -6.97 3.30
C ASP A 39 -9.03 -7.71 4.34
N ARG A 40 -7.92 -8.30 3.91
CA ARG A 40 -6.98 -9.00 4.80
C ARG A 40 -6.17 -8.07 5.67
N LEU A 41 -5.98 -6.80 5.28
CA LEU A 41 -5.27 -5.80 6.10
C LEU A 41 -5.89 -5.63 7.49
N ILE A 42 -7.22 -5.73 7.58
CA ILE A 42 -7.97 -5.56 8.83
C ILE A 42 -8.36 -6.91 9.47
N HIS A 43 -7.75 -8.00 9.01
CA HIS A 43 -8.04 -9.33 9.52
C HIS A 43 -7.55 -9.48 10.97
N ARG A 44 -8.32 -10.22 11.79
CA ARG A 44 -8.01 -10.41 13.22
C ARG A 44 -6.77 -11.26 13.46
N ASP A 45 -6.56 -12.25 12.60
CA ASP A 45 -5.33 -13.05 12.58
C ASP A 45 -4.20 -12.21 11.97
N SER A 46 -3.18 -11.95 12.79
CA SER A 46 -2.03 -11.12 12.45
C SER A 46 -1.23 -11.70 11.29
N LYS A 47 -1.25 -13.02 11.06
CA LYS A 47 -0.53 -13.62 9.94
C LYS A 47 -1.11 -13.18 8.60
N TYR A 48 -2.44 -13.15 8.47
CA TYR A 48 -3.08 -12.69 7.23
C TYR A 48 -2.94 -11.18 7.03
N ALA A 49 -3.05 -10.40 8.11
CA ALA A 49 -2.83 -8.97 8.06
C ALA A 49 -1.38 -8.62 7.67
N TYR A 50 -0.40 -9.35 8.21
CA TYR A 50 1.00 -9.18 7.88
C TYR A 50 1.31 -9.55 6.43
N GLU A 51 0.81 -10.69 5.95
CA GLU A 51 0.97 -11.09 4.54
C GLU A 51 0.43 -10.01 3.58
N ALA A 52 -0.77 -9.50 3.87
CA ALA A 52 -1.38 -8.42 3.09
C ALA A 52 -0.56 -7.13 3.15
N PHE A 53 -0.11 -6.76 4.35
CA PHE A 53 0.71 -5.56 4.56
C PHE A 53 2.01 -5.61 3.75
N VAL A 54 2.74 -6.73 3.79
CA VAL A 54 4.00 -6.87 3.07
C VAL A 54 3.75 -6.85 1.56
N LEU A 55 2.73 -7.55 1.07
CA LEU A 55 2.40 -7.52 -0.35
C LEU A 55 2.08 -6.10 -0.82
N LEU A 56 1.23 -5.36 -0.11
CA LEU A 56 0.90 -3.99 -0.51
C LEU A 56 2.10 -3.05 -0.37
N SER A 57 3.00 -3.29 0.58
CA SER A 57 4.27 -2.55 0.68
C SER A 57 5.16 -2.79 -0.55
N LEU A 58 5.19 -4.01 -1.09
CA LEU A 58 5.86 -4.31 -2.36
C LEU A 58 5.26 -3.49 -3.51
N ILE A 59 3.93 -3.40 -3.60
CA ILE A 59 3.24 -2.60 -4.61
C ILE A 59 3.58 -1.11 -4.48
N VAL A 60 3.62 -0.60 -3.24
CA VAL A 60 4.01 0.79 -3.00
C VAL A 60 5.44 1.05 -3.44
N LYS A 61 6.37 0.17 -3.06
CA LYS A 61 7.79 0.29 -3.43
C LYS A 61 8.03 0.13 -4.94
N SER A 62 7.17 -0.61 -5.65
CA SER A 62 7.26 -0.74 -7.10
C SER A 62 6.71 0.46 -7.87
N GLY A 63 5.98 1.36 -7.21
CA GLY A 63 5.27 2.47 -7.83
C GLY A 63 3.96 2.10 -8.54
N GLU A 64 3.53 0.83 -8.51
CA GLU A 64 2.33 0.34 -9.21
C GLU A 64 1.06 0.54 -8.35
N VAL A 65 0.87 1.77 -7.86
CA VAL A 65 -0.06 2.08 -6.76
C VAL A 65 -1.50 2.39 -7.17
N GLU A 66 -1.81 2.43 -8.47
CA GLU A 66 -3.11 2.83 -8.99
C GLU A 66 -4.28 2.08 -8.33
N ARG A 67 -4.14 0.75 -8.18
CA ARG A 67 -5.14 -0.11 -7.53
C ARG A 67 -5.35 0.24 -6.05
N LEU A 68 -4.29 0.64 -5.34
CA LEU A 68 -4.37 1.05 -3.94
C LEU A 68 -5.09 2.40 -3.82
N ILE A 69 -4.79 3.33 -4.73
CA ILE A 69 -5.45 4.64 -4.78
C ILE A 69 -6.94 4.51 -5.09
N GLU A 70 -7.30 3.67 -6.06
CA GLU A 70 -8.69 3.37 -6.38
C GLU A 70 -9.43 2.79 -5.15
N ALA A 71 -8.80 1.85 -4.44
CA ALA A 71 -9.35 1.28 -3.22
C ALA A 71 -9.50 2.32 -2.11
N VAL A 72 -8.50 3.17 -1.85
CA VAL A 72 -8.60 4.26 -0.86
C VAL A 72 -9.84 5.14 -1.12
N LYS A 73 -10.09 5.49 -2.39
CA LYS A 73 -11.23 6.32 -2.80
C LYS A 73 -12.58 5.62 -2.63
N ASN A 74 -12.67 4.37 -3.10
CA ASN A 74 -13.95 3.74 -3.41
C ASN A 74 -14.31 2.55 -2.50
N HIS A 75 -13.41 2.12 -1.59
CA HIS A 75 -13.69 0.97 -0.76
C HIS A 75 -14.88 1.21 0.18
N ARG A 76 -15.78 0.23 0.24
CA ARG A 76 -17.00 0.28 1.07
C ARG A 76 -16.70 0.38 2.57
N ASP A 77 -15.61 -0.26 3.01
CA ASP A 77 -15.16 -0.26 4.40
C ASP A 77 -14.03 0.75 4.57
N LYS A 78 -14.32 1.84 5.29
CA LYS A 78 -13.36 2.92 5.54
C LYS A 78 -12.13 2.48 6.31
N ARG A 79 -12.23 1.42 7.12
CA ARG A 79 -11.08 0.87 7.85
C ARG A 79 -10.03 0.29 6.90
N VAL A 80 -10.46 -0.24 5.76
CA VAL A 80 -9.55 -0.72 4.71
C VAL A 80 -8.87 0.46 4.02
N SER A 81 -9.61 1.53 3.70
CA SER A 81 -9.00 2.76 3.16
C SER A 81 -7.92 3.31 4.11
N SER A 82 -8.23 3.42 5.41
CA SER A 82 -7.27 3.84 6.44
C SER A 82 -6.08 2.89 6.55
N ALA A 83 -6.31 1.58 6.46
CA ALA A 83 -5.23 0.59 6.51
C ALA A 83 -4.31 0.67 5.28
N ILE A 84 -4.86 0.93 4.09
CA ILE A 84 -4.05 1.16 2.88
C ILE A 84 -3.24 2.45 3.02
N LEU A 85 -3.83 3.54 3.51
CA LEU A 85 -3.09 4.78 3.81
C LEU A 85 -1.99 4.53 4.86
N HIS A 86 -2.24 3.65 5.83
CA HIS A 86 -1.20 3.23 6.77
C HIS A 86 -0.04 2.49 6.08
N VAL A 87 -0.29 1.67 5.05
CA VAL A 87 0.78 1.05 4.25
C VAL A 87 1.65 2.11 3.58
N PHE A 88 1.05 3.11 2.93
CA PHE A 88 1.80 4.24 2.36
C PHE A 88 2.62 4.98 3.41
N LYS A 89 2.05 5.19 4.61
CA LYS A 89 2.76 5.83 5.71
C LYS A 89 4.02 5.08 6.12
N ILE A 90 3.89 3.76 6.30
CA ILE A 90 5.00 2.94 6.82
C ILE A 90 6.05 2.66 5.75
N SER A 91 5.67 2.59 4.47
CA SER A 91 6.64 2.38 3.38
C SER A 91 7.62 3.54 3.22
N LYS A 92 7.23 4.77 3.60
CA LYS A 92 8.04 6.00 3.51
C LYS A 92 8.67 6.23 2.13
N ASP A 93 8.01 5.74 1.09
CA ASP A 93 8.53 5.83 -0.27
C ASP A 93 8.28 7.25 -0.83
N ALA A 94 9.32 7.86 -1.42
CA ALA A 94 9.20 9.21 -1.97
C ALA A 94 8.24 9.27 -3.18
N ASN A 95 8.15 8.18 -3.96
CA ASN A 95 7.19 8.09 -5.05
C ASN A 95 5.76 7.96 -4.52
N ALA A 96 5.56 7.28 -3.39
CA ALA A 96 4.27 7.27 -2.70
C ALA A 96 3.81 8.68 -2.30
N LEU A 97 4.71 9.51 -1.76
CA LEU A 97 4.38 10.89 -1.41
C LEU A 97 3.89 11.68 -2.61
N ALA A 98 4.62 11.62 -3.74
CA ALA A 98 4.23 12.31 -4.97
C ALA A 98 2.83 11.87 -5.45
N VAL A 99 2.51 10.58 -5.34
CA VAL A 99 1.18 10.07 -5.70
C VAL A 99 0.09 10.61 -4.77
N LEU A 100 0.34 10.66 -3.46
CA LEU A 100 -0.63 11.19 -2.50
C LEU A 100 -0.88 12.69 -2.68
N TYR A 101 0.15 13.49 -2.97
CA TYR A 101 -0.03 14.90 -3.33
C TYR A 101 -0.86 15.07 -4.60
N ASN A 102 -0.52 14.35 -5.66
CA ASN A 102 -1.28 14.36 -6.92
C ASN A 102 -2.73 13.94 -6.72
N LEU A 103 -2.99 13.01 -5.80
CA LEU A 103 -4.34 12.54 -5.46
C LEU A 103 -5.18 13.68 -4.84
N ILE A 104 -4.62 14.48 -3.93
CA ILE A 104 -5.31 15.63 -3.33
C ILE A 104 -5.59 16.73 -4.36
N GLU A 105 -4.61 17.06 -5.19
CA GLU A 105 -4.69 18.16 -6.15
C GLU A 105 -5.67 17.89 -7.29
N ASN A 106 -5.65 16.67 -7.84
CA ASN A 106 -6.34 16.37 -9.10
C ASN A 106 -7.71 15.69 -8.92
N ASN A 107 -8.12 15.36 -7.69
CA ASN A 107 -9.37 14.66 -7.47
C ASN A 107 -10.33 15.46 -6.57
N ASN A 108 -11.61 15.45 -6.97
CA ASN A 108 -12.70 15.93 -6.13
C ASN A 108 -13.01 14.88 -5.04
N LEU A 109 -12.10 14.73 -4.08
CA LEU A 109 -12.24 13.80 -2.97
C LEU A 109 -13.15 14.38 -1.88
N PRO A 110 -13.91 13.52 -1.18
CA PRO A 110 -14.57 13.88 0.06
C PRO A 110 -13.61 14.52 1.08
N LEU A 111 -14.09 15.51 1.83
CA LEU A 111 -13.26 16.30 2.77
C LEU A 111 -12.59 15.43 3.85
N ASP A 112 -13.32 14.45 4.38
CA ASP A 112 -12.82 13.46 5.33
C ASP A 112 -11.60 12.70 4.78
N LEU A 113 -11.68 12.26 3.52
CA LEU A 113 -10.57 11.56 2.88
C LEU A 113 -9.38 12.48 2.61
N LYS A 114 -9.61 13.74 2.22
CA LYS A 114 -8.53 14.73 2.05
C LYS A 114 -7.75 14.93 3.35
N VAL A 115 -8.47 15.15 4.45
CA VAL A 115 -7.86 15.31 5.79
C VAL A 115 -7.05 14.08 6.19
N GLU A 116 -7.52 12.87 5.88
CA GLU A 116 -6.80 11.64 6.18
C GLU A 116 -5.52 11.48 5.34
N ILE A 117 -5.56 11.85 4.06
CA ILE A 117 -4.37 11.83 3.18
C ILE A 117 -3.38 12.91 3.62
N ASP A 118 -3.82 14.14 3.92
CA ASP A 118 -2.97 15.23 4.42
C ASP A 118 -2.25 14.86 5.72
N LYS A 119 -2.97 14.21 6.63
CA LYS A 119 -2.39 13.65 7.85
C LYS A 119 -1.35 12.58 7.54
N THR A 120 -1.64 11.68 6.60
CA THR A 120 -0.72 10.62 6.17
C THR A 120 0.57 11.20 5.60
N ILE A 121 0.47 12.19 4.71
CA ILE A 121 1.60 12.93 4.13
C ILE A 121 2.43 13.60 5.23
N SER A 122 1.77 14.30 6.16
CA SER A 122 2.45 14.98 7.28
C SER A 122 3.23 14.01 8.15
N GLU A 123 2.62 12.86 8.49
CA GLU A 123 3.28 11.81 9.29
C GLU A 123 4.44 11.14 8.54
N MET A 124 4.37 11.00 7.20
CA MET A 124 5.49 10.50 6.40
C MET A 124 6.70 11.44 6.45
N ASN A 125 6.47 12.76 6.41
CA ASN A 125 7.52 13.78 6.46
C ASN A 125 8.16 13.92 7.86
N LEU A 126 7.39 13.74 8.93
CA LEU A 126 7.88 13.89 10.32
C LEU A 126 8.87 12.81 10.76
N VAL A 127 8.94 11.67 10.06
CA VAL A 127 9.81 10.54 10.42
C VAL A 127 10.97 10.36 9.41
N ALA A 128 11.28 11.41 8.65
CA ALA A 128 12.41 11.50 7.72
C ALA A 128 13.62 12.29 8.29
N VAL A 129 13.74 12.33 9.62
CA VAL A 129 14.87 12.94 10.36
C VAL A 129 15.82 11.86 10.86
#